data_AF-A0A7S2QFV9-F1
#
_entry.id   AF-A0A7S2QFV9-F1
#
_cell.length_a   1.000
_cell.length_b   1.000
_cell.length_c   1.000
_cell.angle_alpha   90.00
_cell.angle_beta   90.00
_cell.angle_gamma   90.00
#
_symmetry.space_group_name_H-M   'P 1'
#
loop_
_entity.id
_entity.type
_entity.pdbx_description
1 polymer ?
#
loop_
_entity_poly.entity_id
_entity_poly.type
_entity_poly.pdbx_seq_one_letter_code
_entity_poly.pdbx_strand_id
1 'polypeptide(L)'
;VLCGNSGADVDWLVEKFDLDLSLLARLGGHSAPRTHRGKERFPGMTITYALIQMLEKIAERTDRARIITKARAHTLLTNGKNCIGLVYEKGGKDAKEYGPVILASGGFGADFTQNSLLAQYRPDLMHLPTTNGEH
;
A
#
# COMPACT_ATOMS: atom_id res chain seq x y z
N VAL A 1 2.86 -18.76 -1.86
CA VAL A 1 3.57 -17.47 -2.07
C VAL A 1 3.78 -16.75 -0.73
N LEU A 2 2.73 -16.32 -0.02
CA LEU A 2 2.88 -15.54 1.24
C LEU A 2 3.81 -16.19 2.28
N CYS A 3 3.56 -17.44 2.71
CA CYS A 3 4.42 -18.11 3.69
C CYS A 3 5.76 -18.59 3.11
N GLY A 4 5.80 -18.91 1.82
CA GLY A 4 7.01 -19.43 1.17
C GLY A 4 8.07 -18.35 0.97
N ASN A 5 7.64 -17.11 0.73
CA ASN A 5 8.54 -15.99 0.48
C ASN A 5 8.81 -15.15 1.74
N SER A 6 8.06 -15.34 2.83
CA SER A 6 8.12 -14.43 3.98
C SER A 6 9.52 -14.26 4.58
N GLY A 7 10.35 -15.31 4.58
CA GLY A 7 11.73 -15.22 5.06
C GLY A 7 12.58 -14.32 4.16
N ALA A 8 12.60 -14.62 2.85
CA ALA A 8 13.33 -13.84 1.87
C ALA A 8 12.85 -12.38 1.77
N ASP A 9 11.56 -12.12 1.97
CA ASP A 9 11.01 -10.77 2.00
C ASP A 9 11.50 -9.99 3.23
N VAL A 10 11.62 -10.65 4.39
CA VAL A 10 12.24 -10.04 5.59
C VAL A 10 13.72 -9.76 5.36
N ASP A 11 14.47 -10.72 4.81
CA ASP A 11 15.89 -10.54 4.50
C ASP A 11 16.10 -9.38 3.52
N TRP A 12 15.28 -9.27 2.48
CA TRP A 12 15.31 -8.16 1.53
C TRP A 12 15.05 -6.80 2.21
N LEU A 13 14.08 -6.73 3.12
CA LEU A 13 13.80 -5.51 3.88
C LEU A 13 14.98 -5.09 4.76
N VAL A 14 15.63 -6.05 5.43
CA VAL A 14 16.82 -5.81 6.25
C VAL A 14 17.99 -5.35 5.38
N GLU A 15 18.31 -6.11 4.33
CA GLU A 15 19.51 -5.89 3.51
C GLU A 15 19.44 -4.66 2.60
N LYS A 16 18.26 -4.35 2.05
CA LYS A 16 18.11 -3.27 1.06
C LYS A 16 17.67 -1.94 1.65
N PHE A 17 17.01 -1.97 2.82
CA PHE A 17 16.47 -0.77 3.46
C PHE A 17 17.04 -0.53 4.85
N ASP A 18 18.02 -1.34 5.30
CA ASP A 18 18.69 -1.22 6.59
C ASP A 18 17.70 -1.17 7.76
N LEU A 19 16.69 -2.04 7.69
CA LEU A 19 15.61 -2.08 8.67
C LEU A 19 15.93 -3.02 9.83
N ASP A 20 15.82 -2.53 11.06
CA ASP A 20 15.84 -3.38 12.25
C ASP A 20 14.53 -4.18 12.36
N LEU A 21 14.62 -5.47 12.02
CA LEU A 21 13.55 -6.47 12.15
C LEU A 21 14.01 -7.67 13.01
N SER A 22 14.95 -7.41 13.93
CA SER A 22 15.67 -8.44 14.71
C SER A 22 14.86 -9.09 15.83
N LEU A 23 13.81 -8.44 16.33
CA LEU A 23 12.99 -8.97 17.41
C LEU A 23 11.81 -9.78 16.88
N LEU A 24 11.53 -10.90 17.54
CA LEU A 24 10.38 -11.77 17.24
C LEU A 24 9.32 -11.70 18.34
N ALA A 25 8.08 -11.45 17.95
CA ALA A 25 6.91 -11.48 18.82
C ALA A 25 5.87 -12.52 18.36
N ARG A 26 5.05 -12.98 19.31
CA ARG A 26 3.85 -13.79 19.05
C ARG A 26 2.62 -12.90 19.21
N LEU A 27 1.79 -12.82 18.18
CA LEU A 27 0.50 -12.11 18.22
C LEU A 27 -0.67 -13.10 18.35
N GLY A 28 -1.89 -12.58 18.54
CA GLY A 28 -3.11 -13.38 18.59
C GLY A 28 -3.26 -14.29 17.37
N GLY A 29 -3.70 -15.53 17.59
CA GLY A 29 -3.86 -16.52 16.51
C GLY A 29 -2.57 -17.17 16.02
N HIS A 30 -1.40 -16.84 16.58
CA HIS A 30 -0.13 -17.48 16.20
C HIS A 30 0.13 -18.78 16.96
N SER A 31 0.63 -19.82 16.30
CA SER A 31 1.15 -21.05 16.93
C SER A 31 2.57 -20.91 17.48
N ALA A 32 3.38 -20.00 16.91
CA ALA A 32 4.75 -19.68 17.30
C ALA A 32 5.06 -18.19 17.09
N PRO A 33 6.09 -17.61 17.75
CA PRO A 33 6.55 -16.25 17.48
C PRO A 33 6.99 -16.10 16.01
N ARG A 34 6.43 -15.11 15.30
CA ARG A 34 6.69 -14.89 13.86
C ARG A 34 6.41 -13.46 13.38
N THR A 35 6.26 -12.51 14.30
CA THR A 35 6.14 -11.09 13.97
C THR A 35 7.48 -10.44 14.16
N HIS A 36 8.16 -10.13 13.06
CA HIS A 36 9.42 -9.40 13.05
C HIS A 36 9.19 -7.91 13.33
N ARG A 37 10.00 -7.31 14.21
CA ARG A 37 9.96 -5.89 14.53
C ARG A 37 11.31 -5.37 15.03
N GLY A 38 11.47 -4.05 14.99
CA GLY A 38 12.60 -3.36 15.63
C GLY A 38 12.31 -2.94 17.06
N LYS A 39 13.29 -2.32 17.72
CA LYS A 39 13.18 -1.90 19.13
C LYS A 39 12.18 -0.75 19.36
N GLU A 40 12.22 0.30 18.55
CA GLU A 40 11.64 1.59 18.94
C GLU A 40 10.35 2.02 18.23
N ARG A 41 9.79 1.24 17.29
CA ARG A 41 8.54 1.61 16.58
C ARG A 41 7.71 0.40 16.15
N PHE A 42 6.44 0.65 15.79
CA PHE A 42 5.58 -0.35 15.15
C PHE A 42 6.16 -0.72 13.77
N PRO A 43 6.29 -2.03 13.45
CA PRO A 43 7.00 -2.48 12.26
C PRO A 43 6.39 -1.94 10.96
N GLY A 44 5.06 -1.84 10.89
CA GLY A 44 4.36 -1.34 9.69
C GLY A 44 4.77 0.10 9.31
N MET A 45 4.84 1.01 10.28
CA MET A 45 5.27 2.39 10.01
C MET A 45 6.72 2.45 9.56
N THR A 46 7.62 1.76 10.26
CA THR A 46 9.05 1.75 9.94
C THR A 46 9.32 1.24 8.53
N ILE A 47 8.72 0.12 8.14
CA ILE A 47 8.84 -0.44 6.80
C ILE A 47 8.30 0.56 5.77
N THR A 48 7.10 1.10 5.99
CA THR A 48 6.45 2.00 5.04
C THR A 48 7.28 3.26 4.77
N TYR A 49 7.79 3.90 5.83
CA TYR A 49 8.63 5.09 5.68
C TYR A 49 9.93 4.80 4.93
N ALA A 50 10.61 3.69 5.24
CA ALA A 50 11.86 3.35 4.55
C ALA A 50 11.65 3.10 3.05
N LEU A 51 10.58 2.39 2.68
CA LEU A 51 10.23 2.15 1.27
C LEU A 51 9.91 3.45 0.53
N ILE A 52 9.11 4.33 1.14
CA ILE A 52 8.73 5.63 0.54
C ILE A 52 9.96 6.51 0.35
N GLN A 53 10.80 6.68 1.38
CA GLN A 53 11.99 7.52 1.31
C GLN A 53 12.99 7.04 0.25
N MET A 54 13.13 5.72 0.08
CA MET A 54 13.99 5.18 -0.97
C MET A 54 13.40 5.44 -2.36
N LEU A 55 12.09 5.28 -2.54
CA LEU A 55 11.42 5.60 -3.81
C LEU A 55 11.54 7.09 -4.16
N GLU A 56 11.37 7.99 -3.18
CA GLU A 56 11.57 9.43 -3.33
C GLU A 56 12.99 9.74 -3.81
N LYS A 57 14.01 9.17 -3.16
CA LYS A 57 15.42 9.33 -3.58
C LYS A 57 15.66 8.83 -5.01
N ILE A 58 15.03 7.73 -5.42
CA ILE A 58 15.15 7.21 -6.79
C ILE A 58 14.50 8.18 -7.78
N ALA A 59 13.30 8.70 -7.47
CA ALA A 59 12.56 9.63 -8.31
C ALA A 59 13.24 11.01 -8.42
N GLU A 60 13.97 11.43 -7.39
CA GLU A 60 14.74 12.69 -7.40
C GLU A 60 16.04 12.61 -8.22
N ARG A 61 16.68 11.43 -8.22
CA ARG A 61 18.04 11.25 -8.76
C ARG A 61 18.08 10.59 -10.12
N THR A 62 16.98 9.98 -10.56
CA THR A 62 16.89 9.20 -11.79
C THR A 62 15.56 9.40 -12.48
N ASP A 63 15.49 9.04 -13.76
CA ASP A 63 14.27 9.00 -14.57
C ASP A 63 13.49 7.68 -14.44
N ARG A 64 13.97 6.75 -13.60
CA ARG A 64 13.40 5.40 -13.45
C ARG A 64 12.07 5.38 -12.72
N ALA A 65 11.76 6.42 -11.96
CA ALA A 65 10.53 6.54 -11.20
C ALA A 65 10.03 7.98 -11.19
N ARG A 66 8.70 8.15 -11.12
CA ARG A 66 8.06 9.45 -10.98
C ARG A 66 6.90 9.32 -10.00
N ILE A 67 6.86 10.20 -9.01
CA ILE A 67 5.78 10.28 -8.02
C ILE A 67 4.86 11.44 -8.41
N ILE A 68 3.57 11.14 -8.59
CA ILE A 68 2.55 12.16 -8.90
C ILE A 68 1.55 12.20 -7.76
N THR A 69 1.69 13.20 -6.89
CA THR A 69 0.76 13.44 -5.78
C THR A 69 -0.46 14.24 -6.25
N LYS A 70 -1.52 14.23 -5.42
CA LYS A 70 -2.82 14.88 -5.72
C LYS A 70 -3.38 14.46 -7.07
N ALA A 71 -3.22 13.17 -7.39
CA ALA A 71 -3.71 12.56 -8.61
C ALA A 71 -4.59 11.37 -8.29
N ARG A 72 -5.77 11.31 -8.90
CA ARG A 72 -6.74 10.22 -8.70
C ARG A 72 -6.83 9.38 -9.97
N ALA A 73 -6.28 8.17 -9.95
CA ALA A 73 -6.49 7.18 -11.00
C ALA A 73 -7.96 6.72 -11.01
N HIS A 74 -8.62 6.72 -12.16
CA HIS A 74 -10.06 6.43 -12.23
C HIS A 74 -10.52 5.54 -13.39
N THR A 75 -9.81 5.51 -14.52
CA THR A 75 -10.23 4.72 -15.69
C THR A 75 -9.08 3.87 -16.22
N LEU A 76 -9.27 2.56 -16.36
CA LEU A 76 -8.29 1.70 -17.05
C LEU A 76 -8.45 1.87 -18.56
N LEU A 77 -7.32 2.05 -19.25
CA LEU A 77 -7.27 2.03 -20.71
C LEU A 77 -7.12 0.57 -21.15
N THR A 78 -7.98 0.14 -22.08
CA THR A 78 -8.00 -1.24 -22.57
C THR A 78 -7.96 -1.30 -24.09
N ASN A 79 -7.33 -2.34 -24.62
CA ASN A 79 -7.42 -2.74 -26.02
C ASN A 79 -7.92 -4.19 -26.06
N GLY A 80 -9.20 -4.36 -26.34
CA GLY A 80 -9.90 -5.64 -26.16
C GLY A 80 -9.86 -6.07 -24.69
N LYS A 81 -9.30 -7.25 -24.41
CA LYS A 81 -9.16 -7.78 -23.03
C LYS A 81 -7.90 -7.32 -22.30
N ASN A 82 -7.02 -6.59 -22.98
CA ASN A 82 -5.72 -6.23 -22.43
C ASN A 82 -5.77 -4.82 -21.83
N CYS A 83 -5.35 -4.68 -20.56
CA CYS A 83 -5.08 -3.38 -19.97
C CYS A 83 -3.78 -2.83 -20.55
N ILE A 84 -3.83 -1.60 -21.07
CA ILE A 84 -2.70 -0.94 -21.75
C ILE A 84 -2.32 0.38 -21.08
N GLY A 85 -2.95 0.74 -19.96
CA GLY A 85 -2.71 2.00 -19.29
C GLY A 85 -3.84 2.42 -18.36
N LEU A 86 -3.79 3.66 -17.91
CA LEU A 86 -4.84 4.27 -17.09
C LEU A 86 -4.97 5.78 -17.35
N VAL A 87 -6.11 6.32 -16.95
CA VAL A 87 -6.38 7.75 -16.83
C VAL A 87 -6.32 8.11 -15.35
N TYR A 88 -5.60 9.18 -15.05
CA TYR A 88 -5.65 9.83 -13.75
C TYR A 88 -6.06 11.30 -13.91
N GLU A 89 -6.82 11.80 -12.94
CA GLU A 89 -7.17 13.22 -12.83
C GLU A 89 -6.14 13.91 -11.94
N LYS A 90 -5.65 15.09 -12.34
CA LYS A 90 -4.84 15.98 -11.51
C LYS A 90 -5.20 17.43 -11.80
N GLY A 91 -5.69 18.15 -10.78
CA GLY A 91 -6.03 19.57 -10.91
C GLY A 91 -7.21 19.82 -11.86
N GLY A 92 -8.20 18.93 -11.85
CA GLY A 92 -9.39 18.97 -12.70
C GLY A 92 -9.15 18.54 -14.14
N LYS A 93 -7.97 18.00 -14.46
CA LYS A 93 -7.59 17.58 -15.82
C LYS A 93 -7.20 16.12 -15.85
N ASP A 94 -7.73 15.41 -16.83
CA ASP A 94 -7.35 14.04 -17.11
C ASP A 94 -6.04 13.97 -17.90
N ALA A 95 -5.17 13.06 -17.48
CA ALA A 95 -3.97 12.67 -18.18
C ALA A 95 -3.95 11.14 -18.37
N LYS A 96 -3.32 10.69 -19.45
CA LYS A 96 -3.21 9.28 -19.82
C LYS A 96 -1.78 8.79 -19.60
N GLU A 97 -1.64 7.62 -19.02
CA GLU A 97 -0.38 6.87 -18.94
C GLU A 97 -0.57 5.50 -19.55
N TYR A 98 0.40 5.06 -20.33
CA TYR A 98 0.38 3.78 -21.03
C TYR A 98 1.41 2.82 -20.45
N GLY A 99 1.06 1.54 -20.40
CA GLY A 99 1.88 0.47 -19.86
C GLY A 99 1.10 -0.45 -18.91
N PRO A 100 1.80 -1.42 -18.30
CA PRO A 100 1.21 -2.29 -17.29
C PRO A 100 0.70 -1.50 -16.09
N VAL A 101 -0.46 -1.88 -15.56
CA VAL A 101 -1.08 -1.24 -14.41
C VAL A 101 -1.06 -2.19 -13.22
N ILE A 102 -0.53 -1.72 -12.08
CA ILE A 102 -0.58 -2.42 -10.80
C ILE A 102 -1.46 -1.61 -9.85
N LEU A 103 -2.58 -2.19 -9.42
CA LEU A 103 -3.46 -1.57 -8.44
C LEU A 103 -3.00 -1.92 -7.03
N ALA A 104 -2.47 -0.93 -6.32
CA ALA A 104 -2.05 -1.02 -4.92
C ALA A 104 -2.77 0.03 -4.06
N SER A 105 -4.09 0.21 -4.28
CA SER A 105 -4.90 1.29 -3.71
C SER A 105 -5.30 1.12 -2.24
N GLY A 106 -4.89 0.02 -1.58
CA GLY A 106 -5.31 -0.29 -0.23
C GLY A 106 -6.75 -0.80 -0.13
N GLY A 107 -7.35 -0.69 1.07
CA GLY A 107 -8.70 -1.15 1.37
C GLY A 107 -9.74 -0.02 1.47
N PHE A 108 -10.97 -0.39 1.81
CA PHE A 108 -12.14 0.52 1.90
C PHE A 108 -12.62 0.80 3.33
N GLY A 109 -11.81 0.46 4.35
CA GLY A 109 -12.22 0.54 5.77
C GLY A 109 -12.35 1.96 6.34
N ALA A 110 -12.20 3.00 5.52
CA ALA A 110 -12.44 4.40 5.88
C ALA A 110 -13.47 5.07 4.94
N ASP A 111 -14.18 4.29 4.11
CA ASP A 111 -15.24 4.81 3.25
C ASP A 111 -16.59 4.72 3.97
N PHE A 112 -16.99 5.83 4.60
CA PHE A 112 -18.25 5.95 5.33
C PHE A 112 -19.38 6.56 4.48
N THR A 113 -19.21 6.64 3.17
CA THR A 113 -20.28 7.04 2.26
C THR A 113 -21.38 5.98 2.21
N GLN A 114 -22.63 6.39 1.95
CA GLN A 114 -23.77 5.46 1.93
C GLN A 114 -23.70 4.44 0.77
N ASN A 115 -22.92 4.74 -0.26
CA ASN A 115 -22.65 3.86 -1.39
C ASN A 115 -21.34 3.07 -1.24
N SER A 116 -20.74 3.05 -0.04
CA SER A 116 -19.50 2.30 0.21
C SER A 116 -19.73 0.80 0.31
N LEU A 117 -18.65 0.03 0.11
CA LEU A 117 -18.68 -1.41 0.35
C LEU A 117 -18.89 -1.73 1.85
N LEU A 118 -18.44 -0.85 2.76
CA LEU A 118 -18.69 -1.02 4.19
C LEU A 118 -20.19 -0.90 4.48
N ALA A 119 -20.87 0.12 3.94
CA ALA A 119 -22.31 0.30 4.09
C ALA A 119 -23.10 -0.87 3.46
N GLN A 120 -22.65 -1.39 2.32
CA GLN A 120 -23.30 -2.51 1.64
C GLN A 120 -23.20 -3.82 2.42
N TYR A 121 -22.01 -4.17 2.94
CA TYR A 121 -21.76 -5.51 3.49
C TYR A 121 -21.78 -5.58 5.01
N ARG A 122 -21.45 -4.49 5.71
CA ARG A 122 -21.40 -4.39 7.17
C ARG A 122 -21.94 -3.03 7.65
N PRO A 123 -23.21 -2.70 7.34
CA PRO A 123 -23.83 -1.44 7.77
C PRO A 123 -23.82 -1.30 9.30
N ASP A 124 -23.83 -2.41 10.04
CA ASP A 124 -23.72 -2.45 11.49
C ASP A 124 -22.41 -1.87 12.03
N LEU A 125 -21.35 -1.79 11.22
CA LEU A 125 -20.05 -1.22 11.62
C LEU A 125 -19.87 0.25 11.25
N MET A 126 -20.78 0.85 10.49
CA MET A 126 -20.62 2.21 9.94
C MET A 126 -20.48 3.30 11.01
N HIS A 127 -20.98 3.05 12.22
CA HIS A 127 -20.93 3.99 13.32
C HIS A 127 -19.63 3.89 14.15
N LEU A 128 -18.77 2.91 13.87
CA LEU A 128 -17.53 2.69 14.61
C LEU A 128 -16.39 3.51 14.00
N PRO A 129 -15.44 3.97 14.84
CA PRO A 129 -14.23 4.63 14.35
C PRO A 129 -13.35 3.65 13.57
N THR A 130 -12.49 4.20 12.70
CA THR A 130 -11.51 3.43 11.92
C THR A 130 -10.08 3.83 12.27
N THR A 131 -9.14 2.90 12.06
CA THR A 131 -7.70 3.18 12.15
C THR A 131 -7.11 3.73 10.84
N ASN A 132 -7.91 3.80 9.78
CA ASN A 132 -7.43 4.08 8.41
C ASN A 132 -7.59 5.54 7.97
N GLY A 133 -8.20 6.40 8.79
CA GLY A 133 -8.44 7.81 8.47
C GLY A 133 -9.43 8.47 9.42
N GLU A 134 -9.59 9.78 9.28
CA GLU A 134 -10.64 10.52 10.00
C GLU A 134 -12.02 10.15 9.43
N HIS A 135 -13.02 10.08 10.32
CA HIS A 135 -14.44 9.98 10.00
C HIS A 135 -15.06 11.38 10.10
#